data_AF-A0A2G7LYK5-F1
#
_entry.id   AF-A0A2G7LYK5-F1
#
_cell.length_a   1.000
_cell.length_b   1.000
_cell.length_c   1.000
_cell.angle_alpha   90.00
_cell.angle_beta   90.00
_cell.angle_gamma   90.00
#
_symmetry.space_group_name_H-M   'P 1'
#
loop_
_entity.id
_entity.type
_entity.pdbx_description
1 polymer ?
#
loop_
_entity_poly.entity_id
_entity_poly.type
_entity_poly.pdbx_seq_one_letter_code
_entity_poly.pdbx_strand_id
1 'polypeptide(L)'
;MYFELTAYTNHENSTGKSKGDPDYGITASGAKTEEGVTIAADWRVLPKGTRVYIDGVGERTVLDKGGAIKGQKIDVYFESEEEALEFGRKKHVKVRIIE
;
A
#
# COMPACT_ATOMS: atom_id res chain seq x y z
N MET A 1 2.14 -15.78 5.48
CA MET A 1 3.45 -15.08 5.47
C MET A 1 3.42 -13.96 6.50
N TYR A 2 4.56 -13.40 6.90
CA TYR A 2 4.63 -12.27 7.83
C TYR A 2 5.27 -11.08 7.15
N PHE A 3 4.76 -9.87 7.40
CA PHE A 3 5.20 -8.64 6.76
C PHE A 3 5.40 -7.51 7.79
N GLU A 4 6.26 -6.56 7.46
CA GLU A 4 6.19 -5.20 8.04
C GLU A 4 5.16 -4.38 7.26
N LEU A 5 4.28 -3.68 7.97
CA LEU A 5 3.32 -2.75 7.39
C LEU A 5 3.69 -1.32 7.76
N THR A 6 3.61 -0.44 6.76
CA THR A 6 3.55 1.01 6.92
C THR A 6 2.27 1.55 6.27
N ALA A 7 2.06 2.86 6.38
CA ALA A 7 0.97 3.55 5.71
C ALA A 7 1.52 4.67 4.82
N TYR A 8 0.82 4.94 3.73
CA TYR A 8 1.08 6.07 2.84
C TYR A 8 -0.22 6.70 2.35
N THR A 9 -0.11 7.93 1.88
CA THR A 9 -1.21 8.67 1.26
C THR A 9 -0.78 9.21 -0.09
N ASN A 10 -1.66 9.93 -0.79
CA ASN A 10 -1.28 10.64 -2.02
C ASN A 10 -0.53 11.95 -1.79
N HIS A 11 -0.28 12.35 -0.54
CA HIS A 11 0.44 13.59 -0.27
C HIS A 11 1.84 13.57 -0.88
N GLU A 12 2.35 14.77 -1.18
CA GLU A 12 3.65 14.98 -1.80
C GLU A 12 4.79 14.33 -1.01
N ASN A 13 4.71 14.34 0.32
CA ASN A 13 5.69 13.68 1.18
C ASN A 13 5.77 12.15 0.95
N SER A 14 4.67 11.53 0.50
CA SER A 14 4.59 10.09 0.24
C SER A 14 4.90 9.76 -1.22
N THR A 15 4.46 10.59 -2.17
CA THR A 15 4.48 10.26 -3.61
C THR A 15 5.38 11.16 -4.45
N GLY A 16 5.83 12.29 -3.92
CA GLY A 16 6.51 13.37 -4.64
C GLY A 16 5.62 14.13 -5.60
N LYS A 17 4.28 13.98 -5.50
CA LYS A 17 3.30 14.57 -6.43
C LYS A 17 2.26 15.44 -5.71
N SER A 18 1.78 16.47 -6.39
CA SER A 18 0.70 17.34 -5.95
C SER A 18 -0.55 17.14 -6.81
N LYS A 19 -1.72 17.62 -6.36
CA LYS A 19 -3.04 17.41 -7.04
C LYS A 19 -3.10 17.87 -8.51
N GLY A 20 -2.18 18.74 -8.95
CA GLY A 20 -2.10 19.20 -10.34
C GLY A 20 -1.30 18.28 -11.26
N ASP A 21 -0.59 17.29 -10.71
CA ASP A 21 0.21 16.37 -11.51
C ASP A 21 -0.68 15.34 -12.21
N PRO A 22 -0.37 14.99 -13.48
CA PRO A 22 -1.18 14.05 -14.26
C PRO A 22 -1.28 12.65 -13.60
N ASP A 23 -0.24 12.27 -12.86
CA ASP A 23 -0.15 10.96 -12.20
C ASP A 23 -0.46 11.04 -10.69
N TYR A 24 -1.11 12.11 -10.22
CA TYR A 24 -1.55 12.21 -8.83
C TYR A 24 -2.60 11.14 -8.52
N GLY A 25 -2.36 10.35 -7.46
CA GLY A 25 -3.25 9.24 -7.10
C GLY A 25 -3.24 8.08 -8.09
N ILE A 26 -2.29 8.02 -9.02
CA ILE A 26 -2.13 6.89 -9.95
C ILE A 26 -1.04 5.95 -9.44
N THR A 27 -1.46 4.72 -9.13
CA THR A 27 -0.56 3.64 -8.69
C THR A 27 0.30 3.13 -9.84
N ALA A 28 1.38 2.41 -9.54
CA ALA A 28 2.22 1.79 -10.55
C ALA A 28 1.50 0.77 -11.46
N SER A 29 0.32 0.27 -11.07
CA SER A 29 -0.51 -0.58 -11.93
C SER A 29 -1.29 0.19 -12.99
N GLY A 30 -1.42 1.52 -12.84
CA GLY A 30 -2.29 2.39 -13.62
C GLY A 30 -3.67 2.60 -12.99
N ALA A 31 -4.01 1.90 -11.91
CA ALA A 31 -5.24 2.13 -11.16
C ALA A 31 -5.13 3.39 -10.29
N LYS A 32 -6.29 4.02 -9.99
CA LYS A 32 -6.35 5.05 -8.95
C LYS A 32 -6.19 4.40 -7.57
N THR A 33 -5.52 5.10 -6.67
CA THR A 33 -5.49 4.72 -5.26
C THR A 33 -6.90 4.79 -4.68
N GLU A 34 -7.25 3.76 -3.92
CA GLU A 34 -8.55 3.61 -3.28
C GLU A 34 -8.34 3.02 -1.88
N GLU A 35 -8.81 3.72 -0.85
CA GLU A 35 -8.74 3.21 0.52
C GLU A 35 -9.63 1.99 0.69
N GLY A 36 -9.21 1.06 1.55
CA GLY A 36 -9.87 -0.23 1.67
C GLY A 36 -9.51 -1.23 0.56
N VAL A 37 -8.86 -0.78 -0.53
CA VAL A 37 -8.48 -1.64 -1.66
C VAL A 37 -6.97 -1.66 -1.86
N THR A 38 -6.33 -0.49 -1.97
CA THR A 38 -4.97 -0.38 -2.51
C THR A 38 -3.89 -0.66 -1.47
N ILE A 39 -2.90 -1.48 -1.84
CA ILE A 39 -1.62 -1.59 -1.14
C ILE A 39 -0.44 -1.54 -2.12
N ALA A 40 0.70 -1.05 -1.63
CA ALA A 40 1.99 -1.14 -2.30
C ALA A 40 2.80 -2.33 -1.75
N ALA A 41 3.46 -3.09 -2.64
CA ALA A 41 4.32 -4.20 -2.24
C ALA A 41 5.49 -4.41 -3.22
N ASP A 42 6.44 -5.27 -2.86
CA ASP A 42 7.45 -5.77 -3.79
C ASP A 42 6.82 -6.82 -4.73
N TRP A 43 6.67 -6.49 -6.01
CA TRP A 43 6.06 -7.38 -7.00
C TRP A 43 6.80 -8.70 -7.25
N ARG A 44 8.04 -8.84 -6.75
CA ARG A 44 8.76 -10.13 -6.78
C ARG A 44 8.30 -11.07 -5.66
N VAL A 45 7.67 -10.53 -4.62
CA VAL A 45 7.17 -11.27 -3.45
C VAL A 45 5.64 -11.39 -3.51
N LEU A 46 4.94 -10.28 -3.78
CA LEU A 46 3.51 -10.23 -4.00
C LEU A 46 3.24 -9.57 -5.36
N PRO A 47 3.04 -10.35 -6.43
CA PRO A 47 2.82 -9.82 -7.77
C PRO A 47 1.67 -8.81 -7.86
N LYS A 48 1.74 -7.94 -8.87
CA LYS A 48 0.66 -7.00 -9.19
C LYS A 48 -0.67 -7.77 -9.36
N GLY A 49 -1.73 -7.28 -8.72
CA GLY A 49 -3.07 -7.85 -8.77
C GLY A 49 -3.36 -8.91 -7.72
N THR A 50 -2.35 -9.39 -6.99
CA THR A 50 -2.57 -10.35 -5.89
C THR A 50 -3.50 -9.75 -4.85
N ARG A 51 -4.51 -10.52 -4.43
CA ARG A 51 -5.40 -10.17 -3.33
C ARG A 51 -4.93 -10.85 -2.06
N VAL A 52 -4.92 -10.09 -0.97
CA VAL A 52 -4.46 -10.55 0.33
C VAL A 52 -5.47 -10.22 1.41
N TYR A 53 -5.53 -11.06 2.43
CA TYR A 53 -6.10 -10.70 3.73
C TYR A 53 -4.97 -10.40 4.70
N ILE A 54 -5.00 -9.21 5.28
CA ILE A 54 -4.01 -8.72 6.25
C ILE A 54 -4.69 -8.71 7.64
N ASP A 55 -4.14 -9.48 8.58
CA ASP A 55 -4.71 -9.56 9.93
C ASP A 55 -4.74 -8.17 10.60
N GLY A 56 -5.93 -7.74 11.04
CA GLY A 56 -6.15 -6.43 11.65
C GLY A 56 -6.35 -5.27 10.66
N VAL A 57 -6.33 -5.51 9.34
CA VAL A 57 -6.54 -4.48 8.31
C VAL A 57 -7.66 -4.86 7.32
N GLY A 58 -7.77 -6.15 6.99
CA GLY A 58 -8.78 -6.68 6.07
C GLY A 58 -8.23 -7.03 4.69
N GLU A 59 -9.14 -7.16 3.71
CA GLU A 59 -8.78 -7.50 2.33
C GLU A 59 -8.19 -6.31 1.58
N ARG A 60 -7.14 -6.56 0.81
CA ARG A 60 -6.45 -5.55 -0.02
C ARG A 60 -5.94 -6.18 -1.32
N THR A 61 -5.63 -5.33 -2.29
CA THR A 61 -5.12 -5.68 -3.61
C THR A 61 -3.80 -4.97 -3.89
N VAL A 62 -2.80 -5.72 -4.36
CA VAL A 62 -1.49 -5.17 -4.73
C VAL A 62 -1.60 -4.41 -6.05
N LEU A 63 -1.79 -3.10 -5.96
CA LEU A 63 -1.91 -2.22 -7.12
C LEU A 63 -0.71 -1.30 -7.29
N ASP A 64 0.13 -1.17 -6.26
CA ASP A 64 1.23 -0.22 -6.28
C ASP A 64 2.59 -0.84 -5.91
N LYS A 65 3.66 -0.09 -6.17
CA LYS A 65 5.03 -0.41 -5.71
C LYS A 65 5.78 0.87 -5.35
N GLY A 66 6.53 0.81 -4.26
CA GLY A 66 7.41 1.89 -3.82
C GLY A 66 8.89 1.56 -4.00
N GLY A 67 9.73 2.58 -4.16
CA GLY A 67 11.19 2.44 -4.15
C GLY A 67 11.72 1.84 -2.83
N ALA A 68 11.11 2.21 -1.71
CA ALA A 68 11.45 1.73 -0.37
C ALA A 68 10.64 0.49 0.08
N ILE A 69 9.69 0.01 -0.73
CA ILE A 69 8.84 -1.15 -0.43
C ILE A 69 9.45 -2.36 -1.13
N LYS A 70 10.29 -3.09 -0.40
CA LYS A 70 11.08 -4.24 -0.89
C LYS A 70 10.97 -5.42 0.07
N GLY A 71 11.00 -6.64 -0.48
CA GLY A 71 10.91 -7.87 0.31
C GLY A 71 9.54 -8.03 1.00
N GLN A 72 9.57 -8.44 2.28
CA GLN A 72 8.36 -8.65 3.09
C GLN A 72 7.88 -7.34 3.74
N LYS A 73 7.67 -6.32 2.91
CA LYS A 73 7.09 -5.03 3.32
C LYS A 73 5.87 -4.70 2.48
N ILE A 74 4.83 -4.18 3.13
CA ILE A 74 3.62 -3.67 2.50
C ILE A 74 3.39 -2.23 3.00
N ASP A 75 2.98 -1.35 2.10
CA ASP A 75 2.49 -0.01 2.42
C ASP A 75 0.98 0.05 2.19
N VAL A 76 0.22 0.37 3.23
CA VAL A 76 -1.25 0.43 3.15
C VAL A 76 -1.68 1.84 2.77
N TYR A 77 -2.50 1.97 1.74
CA TYR A 77 -3.02 3.27 1.32
C TYR A 77 -4.13 3.74 2.25
N PHE A 78 -4.05 5.01 2.63
CA PHE A 78 -5.08 5.77 3.34
C PHE A 78 -5.34 7.09 2.60
N GLU A 79 -6.58 7.58 2.63
CA GLU A 79 -6.93 8.90 2.11
C GLU A 79 -6.48 10.01 3.07
N SER A 80 -6.57 9.78 4.38
CA SER A 80 -6.20 10.76 5.42
C SER A 80 -4.76 10.57 5.91
N GLU A 81 -4.00 11.67 5.99
CA GLU A 81 -2.68 11.67 6.64
C GLU A 81 -2.79 11.38 8.14
N GLU A 82 -3.86 11.81 8.79
CA GLU A 82 -4.10 11.54 10.21
C GLU A 82 -4.26 10.03 10.47
N GLU A 83 -5.11 9.37 9.69
CA GLU A 83 -5.33 7.92 9.80
C GLU A 83 -4.05 7.12 9.46
N ALA A 84 -3.27 7.58 8.48
CA ALA A 84 -1.98 6.98 8.16
C ALA A 84 -0.97 7.09 9.32
N LEU A 85 -0.95 8.24 10.02
CA LEU A 85 -0.11 8.46 11.18
C LEU A 85 -0.55 7.61 12.37
N GLU A 86 -1.86 7.54 12.63
CA GLU A 86 -2.44 6.70 13.68
C GLU A 86 -2.20 5.21 13.41
N PHE A 87 -2.28 4.79 12.14
CA PHE A 87 -1.95 3.44 11.75
C PHE A 87 -0.50 3.09 12.13
N GLY A 88 0.44 4.01 11.87
CA GLY A 88 1.84 3.85 12.23
C GLY A 88 2.49 2.59 11.62
N ARG A 89 3.62 2.16 12.19
CA ARG A 89 4.35 0.98 11.72
C ARG A 89 3.96 -0.27 12.50
N LYS A 90 3.62 -1.34 11.80
CA LYS A 90 3.33 -2.65 12.40
C LYS A 90 4.35 -3.67 11.95
N LYS A 91 4.96 -4.39 12.89
CA LYS A 91 5.93 -5.43 12.59
C LYS A 91 5.29 -6.81 12.73
N HIS A 92 5.73 -7.76 11.91
CA HIS A 92 5.35 -9.17 12.02
C HIS A 92 3.84 -9.41 11.91
N VAL A 93 3.19 -8.75 10.94
CA VAL A 93 1.75 -8.93 10.68
C VAL A 93 1.53 -10.10 9.73
N LYS A 94 0.59 -10.98 10.06
CA LYS A 94 0.25 -12.14 9.24
C LYS A 94 -0.55 -11.71 8.02
N VAL A 95 -0.11 -12.16 6.86
CA VAL A 95 -0.73 -11.92 5.56
C VAL A 95 -0.97 -13.24 4.84
N ARG A 96 -2.16 -13.39 4.29
CA ARG A 96 -2.59 -14.56 3.50
C ARG A 96 -2.95 -14.09 2.09
N ILE A 97 -2.44 -14.77 1.08
CA ILE A 97 -2.94 -14.61 -0.29
C ILE A 97 -4.30 -15.30 -0.35
N ILE A 98 -5.28 -14.62 -0.95
CA ILE A 98 -6.64 -15.13 -1.14
C ILE A 98 -7.01 -15.24 -2.63
N GLU A 99 -6.27 -14.56 -3.52
CA GLU A 99 -6.34 -14.68 -4.98
C GLU A 99 -5.00 -14.30 -5.63
#